data_AF-A0A0P9U038-F1
#
_entry.id   AF-A0A0P9U038-F1
#
_cell.length_a   1.000
_cell.length_b   1.000
_cell.length_c   1.000
_cell.angle_alpha   90.00
_cell.angle_beta   90.00
_cell.angle_gamma   90.00
#
_symmetry.space_group_name_H-M   'P 1'
#
loop_
_entity.id
_entity.type
_entity.pdbx_description
1 polymer ?
#
loop_
_entity_poly.entity_id
_entity_poly.type
_entity_poly.pdbx_seq_one_letter_code
_entity_poly.pdbx_strand_id
1 'polypeptide(L)'
;MEMFTRLVFLAILTTSLCACEKKGRDSVTDEDMAKAMERLSFTCTHEADNLPAISEDAQALYRYALFLELKKGAKDYRQIGRYYRLAYAAGSYKAATNLHNLISQGTVDSSSRSKEVIEIVKNLIAQGIPGGYYDMGHYLETGYGVKNIYLVLAPIFGKQLT
;
A
#
# COMPACT_ATOMS: atom_id res chain seq x y z
N MET A 1 -5.57 68.99 2.05
CA MET A 1 -4.76 67.77 2.27
C MET A 1 -5.65 66.57 2.55
N GLU A 2 -6.58 66.61 3.51
CA GLU A 2 -7.58 65.55 3.83
C GLU A 2 -8.27 64.86 2.63
N MET A 3 -8.82 65.61 1.66
CA MET A 3 -9.52 65.00 0.51
C MET A 3 -8.58 64.25 -0.44
N PHE A 4 -7.34 64.73 -0.59
CA PHE A 4 -6.36 64.09 -1.46
C PHE A 4 -5.86 62.79 -0.84
N THR A 5 -5.67 62.77 0.48
CA THR A 5 -5.37 61.53 1.22
C THR A 5 -6.50 60.52 1.09
N ARG A 6 -7.77 60.93 1.23
CA ARG A 6 -8.93 60.03 1.07
C ARG A 6 -9.08 59.47 -0.33
N LEU A 7 -8.82 60.26 -1.38
CA LEU A 7 -8.84 59.81 -2.77
C LEU A 7 -7.71 58.79 -3.06
N VAL A 8 -6.53 59.01 -2.49
CA VAL A 8 -5.41 58.05 -2.59
C VAL A 8 -5.73 56.75 -1.86
N PHE A 9 -6.29 56.81 -0.65
CA PHE A 9 -6.72 55.61 0.08
C PHE A 9 -7.84 54.85 -0.64
N LEU A 10 -8.78 55.54 -1.28
CA LEU A 10 -9.86 54.91 -2.06
C LEU A 10 -9.31 54.22 -3.32
N ALA A 11 -8.33 54.82 -4.00
CA ALA A 11 -7.67 54.24 -5.17
C ALA A 11 -6.79 53.02 -4.82
N ILE A 12 -6.17 53.01 -3.64
CA ILE A 12 -5.41 51.85 -3.14
C ILE A 12 -6.36 50.70 -2.75
N LEU A 13 -7.53 51.02 -2.19
CA LEU A 13 -8.53 50.00 -1.82
C LEU A 13 -9.16 49.33 -3.05
N THR A 14 -9.43 50.08 -4.13
CA THR A 14 -10.03 49.53 -5.36
C THR A 14 -9.05 48.70 -6.20
N THR A 15 -7.75 48.99 -6.14
CA THR A 15 -6.72 48.20 -6.83
C THR A 15 -6.42 46.86 -6.15
N SER A 16 -6.69 46.72 -4.85
CA SER A 16 -6.49 45.46 -4.11
C SER A 16 -7.55 44.38 -4.42
N LEU A 17 -8.68 44.72 -5.04
CA LEU A 17 -9.76 43.77 -5.35
C LEU A 17 -9.58 43.02 -6.68
N CYS A 18 -8.56 43.34 -7.48
CA CYS A 18 -8.31 42.70 -8.78
C CYS A 18 -7.18 41.66 -8.77
N ALA A 19 -6.57 41.35 -7.62
CA ALA A 19 -5.50 40.36 -7.51
C ALA A 19 -5.99 38.99 -6.98
N CYS A 20 -7.12 38.51 -7.50
CA CYS A 20 -7.48 37.09 -7.43
C CYS A 20 -7.26 36.48 -8.81
N GLU A 21 -6.00 36.34 -9.20
CA GLU A 21 -5.64 35.42 -10.27
C GLU A 21 -5.94 34.02 -9.74
N LYS A 22 -7.09 33.45 -10.14
CA LYS A 22 -7.32 32.03 -9.99
C LYS A 22 -6.24 31.35 -10.82
N LYS A 23 -5.12 31.02 -10.17
CA LYS A 23 -4.11 30.11 -10.69
C LYS A 23 -4.91 28.93 -11.24
N GLY A 24 -4.92 28.81 -12.57
CA GLY A 24 -5.75 27.84 -13.26
C GLY A 24 -5.55 26.50 -12.55
N ARG A 25 -6.66 25.86 -12.16
CA ARG A 25 -6.61 24.41 -12.11
C ARG A 25 -6.16 24.02 -13.51
N ASP A 26 -4.98 23.42 -13.63
CA ASP A 26 -4.57 22.78 -14.87
C ASP A 26 -5.78 21.95 -15.32
N SER A 27 -6.44 22.40 -16.37
CA SER A 27 -7.67 21.76 -16.84
C SER A 27 -7.20 20.48 -17.50
N VAL A 28 -7.30 19.38 -16.76
CA VAL A 28 -7.04 18.03 -17.29
C VAL A 28 -7.89 17.87 -18.55
N THR A 29 -7.23 17.70 -19.69
CA THR A 29 -7.90 17.56 -20.98
C THR A 29 -8.32 16.10 -21.20
N ASP A 30 -9.25 15.88 -22.13
CA ASP A 30 -9.60 14.52 -22.56
C ASP A 30 -8.39 13.75 -23.11
N GLU A 31 -7.43 14.47 -23.71
CA GLU A 31 -6.17 13.92 -24.20
C GLU A 31 -5.25 13.49 -23.05
N ASP A 32 -5.18 14.26 -21.96
CA ASP A 32 -4.46 13.88 -20.75
C ASP A 32 -5.05 12.62 -20.11
N MET A 33 -6.39 12.51 -20.10
CA MET A 33 -7.08 11.32 -19.60
C MET A 33 -6.85 10.10 -20.49
N ALA A 34 -6.92 10.26 -21.81
CA ALA A 34 -6.65 9.18 -22.76
C ALA A 34 -5.23 8.65 -22.62
N LYS A 35 -4.23 9.54 -22.49
CA LYS A 35 -2.83 9.19 -22.27
C LYS A 35 -2.59 8.53 -20.91
N ALA A 36 -3.32 8.95 -19.88
CA ALA A 36 -3.29 8.29 -18.58
C ALA A 36 -3.89 6.87 -18.67
N MET A 37 -5.03 6.70 -19.35
CA MET A 37 -5.67 5.40 -19.54
C MET A 37 -4.83 4.44 -20.37
N GLU A 38 -4.14 4.93 -21.41
CA GLU A 38 -3.17 4.14 -22.18
C GLU A 38 -2.06 3.62 -21.27
N ARG A 39 -1.47 4.50 -20.43
CA ARG A 39 -0.42 4.13 -19.45
C ARG A 39 -0.91 3.22 -18.34
N LEU A 40 -2.20 3.24 -18.03
CA LEU A 40 -2.85 2.41 -17.02
C LEU A 40 -3.50 1.16 -17.61
N SER A 41 -3.38 0.93 -18.93
CA SER A 41 -3.89 -0.28 -19.55
C SER A 41 -3.10 -1.49 -19.09
N PHE A 42 -3.81 -2.59 -18.87
CA PHE A 42 -3.24 -3.86 -18.44
C PHE A 42 -3.98 -5.02 -19.07
N THR A 43 -3.32 -6.18 -19.12
CA THR A 43 -3.95 -7.41 -19.62
C THR A 43 -4.50 -8.19 -18.44
N CYS A 44 -5.76 -8.60 -18.53
CA CYS A 44 -6.33 -9.53 -17.55
C CYS A 44 -5.56 -10.85 -17.62
N THR A 45 -4.92 -11.22 -16.52
CA THR A 45 -4.19 -12.48 -16.37
C THR A 45 -4.64 -13.19 -15.10
N HIS A 46 -4.49 -14.51 -15.07
CA HIS A 46 -4.83 -15.30 -13.90
C HIS A 46 -3.66 -15.28 -12.92
N GLU A 47 -3.92 -14.86 -11.67
CA GLU A 47 -2.86 -14.68 -10.67
C GLU A 47 -2.07 -15.96 -10.42
N ALA A 48 -2.75 -17.12 -10.38
CA ALA A 48 -2.09 -18.39 -10.08
C ALA A 48 -1.01 -18.77 -11.11
N ASP A 49 -1.10 -18.24 -12.32
CA ASP A 49 -0.14 -18.49 -13.41
C ASP A 49 1.17 -17.71 -13.19
N ASN A 50 1.18 -16.75 -12.26
CA ASN A 50 2.29 -15.86 -11.94
C ASN A 50 2.86 -16.10 -10.52
N LEU A 51 2.45 -17.18 -9.86
CA LEU A 51 2.92 -17.53 -8.51
C LEU A 51 4.05 -18.57 -8.58
N PRO A 52 5.14 -18.41 -7.81
CA PRO A 52 6.19 -19.41 -7.73
C PRO A 52 5.67 -20.70 -7.07
N ALA A 53 6.25 -21.82 -7.46
CA ALA A 53 5.96 -23.09 -6.79
C ALA A 53 6.44 -23.06 -5.33
N ILE A 54 5.61 -23.59 -4.43
CA ILE A 54 5.96 -23.76 -3.01
C ILE A 54 6.43 -25.20 -2.80
N SER A 55 7.61 -25.40 -2.22
CA SER A 55 8.15 -26.72 -1.89
C SER A 55 7.23 -27.51 -0.96
N GLU A 56 7.30 -28.84 -0.99
CA GLU A 56 6.48 -29.69 -0.13
C GLU A 56 6.70 -29.41 1.36
N ASP A 57 7.95 -29.19 1.77
CA ASP A 57 8.30 -28.83 3.15
C ASP A 57 7.66 -27.49 3.58
N ALA A 58 7.74 -26.47 2.73
CA ALA A 58 7.12 -25.17 3.01
C ALA A 58 5.59 -25.27 3.02
N GLN A 59 5.00 -26.11 2.15
CA GLN A 59 3.57 -26.39 2.18
C GLN A 59 3.15 -27.13 3.46
N ALA A 60 3.94 -28.10 3.93
CA ALA A 60 3.65 -28.84 5.16
C ALA A 60 3.65 -27.91 6.38
N LEU A 61 4.68 -27.07 6.51
CA LEU A 61 4.78 -26.06 7.56
C LEU A 61 3.60 -25.07 7.51
N TYR A 62 3.27 -24.57 6.32
CA TYR A 62 2.13 -23.66 6.12
C TYR A 62 0.81 -24.31 6.51
N ARG A 63 0.54 -25.54 6.04
CA ARG A 63 -0.71 -26.27 6.36
C ARG A 63 -0.83 -26.55 7.85
N TYR A 64 0.29 -26.83 8.52
CA TYR A 64 0.27 -27.02 9.97
C TYR A 64 -0.01 -25.71 10.72
N ALA A 65 0.62 -24.60 10.33
CA ALA A 65 0.32 -23.27 10.88
C ALA A 65 -1.16 -22.90 10.70
N LEU A 66 -1.67 -23.11 9.49
CA LEU A 66 -3.08 -22.85 9.14
C LEU A 66 -4.04 -23.75 9.91
N PHE A 67 -3.71 -25.04 10.08
CA PHE A 67 -4.49 -25.95 10.91
C PHE A 67 -4.59 -25.44 12.36
N LEU A 68 -3.48 -25.01 12.96
CA LEU A 68 -3.47 -24.45 14.32
C LEU A 68 -4.30 -23.17 14.40
N GLU A 69 -4.23 -22.31 13.39
CA GLU A 69 -5.01 -21.07 13.33
C GLU A 69 -6.51 -21.32 13.15
N LEU A 70 -6.91 -22.31 12.35
CA LEU A 70 -8.32 -22.63 12.08
C LEU A 70 -8.95 -23.53 13.14
N LYS A 71 -8.15 -24.16 14.00
CA LYS A 71 -8.65 -25.03 15.08
C LYS A 71 -9.58 -24.24 16.00
N LYS A 72 -10.70 -24.87 16.38
CA LYS A 72 -11.66 -24.34 17.35
C LYS A 72 -11.04 -24.29 18.75
N GLY A 73 -11.46 -23.31 19.54
CA GLY A 73 -11.04 -23.14 20.94
C GLY A 73 -9.89 -22.15 21.12
N ALA A 74 -9.24 -22.21 22.28
CA ALA A 74 -8.10 -21.34 22.60
C ALA A 74 -6.93 -21.63 21.65
N LYS A 75 -6.30 -20.56 21.15
CA LYS A 75 -5.20 -20.62 20.19
C LYS A 75 -3.90 -20.17 20.84
N ASP A 76 -2.83 -20.90 20.59
CA ASP A 76 -1.47 -20.48 20.93
C ASP A 76 -0.86 -19.71 19.76
N TYR A 77 -1.03 -18.38 19.76
CA TYR A 77 -0.50 -17.53 18.69
C TYR A 77 1.03 -17.41 18.70
N ARG A 78 1.70 -17.73 19.81
CA ARG A 78 3.16 -17.87 19.81
C ARG A 78 3.56 -19.06 18.94
N GLN A 79 2.87 -20.19 19.08
CA GLN A 79 3.12 -21.37 18.26
C GLN A 79 2.72 -21.16 16.80
N ILE A 80 1.54 -20.59 16.53
CA ILE A 80 1.08 -20.28 15.17
C ILE A 80 2.09 -19.37 14.46
N GLY A 81 2.50 -18.28 15.11
CA GLY A 81 3.49 -17.35 14.57
C GLY A 81 4.86 -17.99 14.31
N ARG A 82 5.29 -18.97 15.12
CA ARG A 82 6.52 -19.74 14.86
C ARG A 82 6.44 -20.57 13.59
N TYR A 83 5.34 -21.31 13.39
CA TYR A 83 5.19 -22.14 12.19
C TYR A 83 5.00 -21.30 10.93
N TYR A 84 4.28 -20.18 11.01
CA TYR A 84 4.23 -19.25 9.88
C TYR A 84 5.60 -18.65 9.53
N ARG A 85 6.42 -18.29 10.52
CA ARG A 85 7.81 -17.83 10.26
C ARG A 85 8.68 -18.91 9.63
N LEU A 86 8.57 -20.17 10.07
CA LEU A 86 9.28 -21.30 9.45
C LEU A 86 8.81 -21.53 8.01
N ALA A 87 7.50 -21.55 7.76
CA ALA A 87 6.94 -21.71 6.43
C ALA A 87 7.34 -20.56 5.49
N TYR A 88 7.31 -19.32 5.98
CA TYR A 88 7.76 -18.14 5.24
C TYR A 88 9.25 -18.23 4.92
N ALA A 89 10.09 -18.57 5.89
CA ALA A 89 11.53 -18.76 5.68
C ALA A 89 11.83 -19.89 4.67
N ALA A 90 10.96 -20.90 4.58
CA ALA A 90 11.02 -21.97 3.60
C ALA A 90 10.47 -21.58 2.20
N GLY A 91 10.00 -20.34 2.01
CA GLY A 91 9.52 -19.82 0.72
C GLY A 91 8.01 -19.84 0.52
N SER A 92 7.21 -20.10 1.56
CA SER A 92 5.74 -20.01 1.43
C SER A 92 5.28 -18.55 1.44
N TYR A 93 4.99 -17.99 0.26
CA TYR A 93 4.37 -16.66 0.15
C TYR A 93 2.99 -16.61 0.84
N LYS A 94 2.24 -17.73 0.89
CA LYS A 94 0.98 -17.82 1.64
C LYS A 94 1.18 -17.68 3.14
N ALA A 95 2.25 -18.27 3.67
CA ALA A 95 2.62 -18.09 5.08
C ALA A 95 3.04 -16.65 5.36
N ALA A 96 3.78 -16.02 4.44
CA ALA A 96 4.14 -14.62 4.53
C ALA A 96 2.89 -13.73 4.67
N THR A 97 1.90 -13.92 3.80
CA THR A 97 0.62 -13.19 3.81
C THR A 97 -0.11 -13.31 5.15
N ASN A 98 -0.29 -14.54 5.64
CA ASN A 98 -0.97 -14.74 6.93
C ASN A 98 -0.15 -14.19 8.10
N LEU A 99 1.18 -14.34 8.07
CA LEU A 99 2.06 -13.88 9.13
C LEU A 99 2.01 -12.36 9.30
N HIS A 100 2.19 -11.59 8.22
CA HIS A 100 2.20 -10.13 8.35
C HIS A 100 0.82 -9.59 8.77
N ASN A 101 -0.28 -10.24 8.35
CA ASN A 101 -1.61 -9.90 8.79
C ASN A 101 -1.81 -10.13 10.30
N LEU A 102 -1.37 -11.27 10.83
CA LEU A 102 -1.46 -11.55 12.26
C LEU A 102 -0.55 -10.64 13.11
N ILE A 103 0.63 -10.28 12.61
CA ILE A 103 1.54 -9.34 13.28
C ILE A 103 0.95 -7.92 13.27
N SER A 104 0.37 -7.47 12.15
CA SER A 104 -0.20 -6.13 12.04
C SER A 104 -1.38 -5.93 13.00
N GLN A 105 -2.22 -6.96 13.14
CA GLN A 105 -3.31 -7.04 14.11
C GLN A 105 -2.84 -7.15 15.57
N GLY A 106 -1.55 -7.41 15.80
CA GLY A 106 -1.00 -7.61 17.15
C GLY A 106 -1.38 -8.95 17.78
N THR A 107 -1.85 -9.91 16.97
CA THR A 107 -2.21 -11.25 17.43
C THR A 107 -0.99 -12.17 17.52
N VAL A 108 -0.04 -12.01 16.61
CA VAL A 108 1.30 -12.61 16.70
C VAL A 108 2.29 -11.55 17.16
N ASP A 109 3.01 -11.85 18.23
CA ASP A 109 4.01 -10.93 18.78
C ASP A 109 5.21 -10.74 17.85
N SER A 110 5.76 -9.53 17.90
CA SER A 110 6.99 -9.11 17.25
C SER A 110 7.65 -8.02 18.07
N SER A 111 8.99 -8.01 18.12
CA SER A 111 9.75 -6.94 18.77
C SER A 111 9.55 -5.58 18.09
N SER A 112 9.27 -5.57 16.79
CA SER A 112 8.94 -4.37 16.02
C SER A 112 7.93 -4.73 14.93
N ARG A 113 6.64 -4.72 15.30
CA ARG A 113 5.53 -5.19 14.44
C ARG A 113 5.55 -4.55 13.05
N SER A 114 5.61 -3.22 12.99
CA SER A 114 5.58 -2.51 11.71
C SER A 114 6.81 -2.78 10.85
N LYS A 115 7.99 -2.91 11.45
CA LYS A 115 9.21 -3.25 10.72
C LYS A 115 9.14 -4.65 10.12
N GLU A 116 8.78 -5.65 10.92
CA GLU A 116 8.69 -7.05 10.44
C GLU A 116 7.64 -7.20 9.33
N VAL A 117 6.46 -6.59 9.49
CA VAL A 117 5.40 -6.59 8.46
C VAL A 117 5.90 -5.98 7.16
N ILE A 118 6.52 -4.81 7.21
CA ILE A 118 6.98 -4.12 6.00
C ILE A 118 8.15 -4.86 5.33
N GLU A 119 9.01 -5.52 6.11
CA GLU A 119 10.07 -6.38 5.55
C GLU A 119 9.48 -7.61 4.84
N ILE A 120 8.47 -8.26 5.41
CA ILE A 120 7.76 -9.38 4.78
C ILE A 120 7.13 -8.94 3.45
N VAL A 121 6.40 -7.82 3.44
CA VAL A 121 5.69 -7.33 2.25
C VAL A 121 6.67 -6.89 1.16
N LYS A 122 7.77 -6.22 1.53
CA LYS A 122 8.85 -5.89 0.58
C LYS A 122 9.46 -7.14 -0.03
N ASN A 123 9.61 -8.21 0.76
CA ASN A 123 10.11 -9.49 0.26
C ASN A 123 9.13 -10.15 -0.73
N LEU A 124 7.82 -10.09 -0.47
CA LEU A 124 6.79 -10.52 -1.42
C LEU A 124 6.87 -9.76 -2.75
N ILE A 125 6.98 -8.43 -2.70
CA ILE A 125 7.16 -7.58 -3.89
C ILE A 125 8.45 -7.93 -4.63
N ALA A 126 9.56 -8.13 -3.92
CA ALA A 126 10.84 -8.48 -4.52
C ALA A 126 10.80 -9.83 -5.26
N GLN A 127 9.90 -10.73 -4.85
CA GLN A 127 9.64 -12.01 -5.52
C GLN A 127 8.58 -11.91 -6.63
N GLY A 128 8.03 -10.72 -6.89
CA GLY A 128 6.95 -10.53 -7.86
C GLY A 128 5.62 -11.14 -7.43
N ILE A 129 5.43 -11.42 -6.12
CA ILE A 129 4.16 -11.97 -5.62
C ILE A 129 3.09 -10.88 -5.71
N PRO A 130 2.01 -11.10 -6.48
CA PRO A 130 1.03 -10.04 -6.72
C PRO A 130 0.37 -9.54 -5.41
N GLY A 131 0.03 -10.43 -4.48
CA GLY A 131 -0.49 -10.05 -3.16
C GLY A 131 0.37 -9.02 -2.41
N GLY A 132 1.70 -9.06 -2.55
CA GLY A 132 2.61 -8.11 -1.89
C GLY A 132 2.43 -6.65 -2.34
N TYR A 133 2.10 -6.42 -3.62
CA TYR A 133 1.83 -5.07 -4.12
C TYR A 133 0.52 -4.53 -3.53
N TYR A 134 -0.51 -5.37 -3.44
CA TYR A 134 -1.77 -5.03 -2.80
C TYR A 134 -1.57 -4.69 -1.31
N ASP A 135 -0.83 -5.54 -0.59
CA ASP A 135 -0.55 -5.35 0.84
C ASP A 135 0.24 -4.06 1.11
N MET A 136 1.24 -3.74 0.29
CA MET A 136 1.99 -2.49 0.40
C MET A 136 1.11 -1.27 0.10
N GLY A 137 0.21 -1.38 -0.88
CA GLY A 137 -0.79 -0.34 -1.17
C GLY A 137 -1.63 -0.02 0.07
N HIS A 138 -2.15 -1.05 0.73
CA HIS A 138 -2.90 -0.90 1.98
C HIS A 138 -2.06 -0.25 3.09
N TYR A 139 -0.80 -0.63 3.26
CA TYR A 139 0.07 -0.03 4.29
C TYR A 139 0.48 1.41 3.98
N LEU A 140 0.61 1.79 2.71
CA LEU A 140 0.80 3.18 2.30
C LEU A 140 -0.46 4.02 2.51
N GLU A 141 -1.63 3.46 2.25
CA GLU A 141 -2.91 4.13 2.49
C GLU A 141 -3.14 4.37 4.00
N THR A 142 -2.83 3.39 4.84
CA THR A 142 -3.02 3.49 6.29
C THR A 142 -1.87 4.16 7.03
N GLY A 143 -0.71 4.33 6.38
CA GLY A 143 0.52 4.84 7.01
C GLY A 143 1.14 3.85 8.01
N TYR A 144 0.89 2.55 7.85
CA TYR A 144 1.38 1.52 8.76
C TYR A 144 2.84 1.19 8.45
N GLY A 145 3.78 1.62 9.30
CA GLY A 145 5.21 1.30 9.14
C GLY A 145 5.92 1.98 7.96
N VAL A 146 5.17 2.67 7.12
CA VAL A 146 5.63 3.49 6.00
C VAL A 146 4.92 4.83 6.04
N LYS A 147 5.55 5.87 5.49
CA LYS A 147 4.91 7.19 5.38
C LYS A 147 3.69 7.08 4.46
N ASN A 148 2.55 7.62 4.90
CA ASN A 148 1.38 7.74 4.06
C ASN A 148 1.70 8.60 2.83
N ILE A 149 1.55 8.02 1.64
CA ILE A 149 1.76 8.71 0.37
C ILE A 149 0.74 8.21 -0.66
N TYR A 150 -0.37 8.94 -0.82
CA TYR A 150 -1.38 8.65 -1.84
C TYR A 150 -0.83 8.64 -3.28
N LEU A 151 0.22 9.42 -3.56
CA LEU A 151 0.85 9.55 -4.89
C LEU A 151 1.68 8.32 -5.34
N VAL A 152 2.05 7.41 -4.42
CA VAL A 152 2.88 6.21 -4.74
C VAL A 152 2.02 4.97 -4.98
N LEU A 153 0.70 5.07 -4.83
CA LEU A 153 -0.24 3.97 -5.07
C LEU A 153 -0.30 3.58 -6.55
N ALA A 154 -0.39 4.55 -7.47
CA ALA A 154 -0.55 4.28 -8.91
C ALA A 154 0.61 3.47 -9.53
N PRO A 155 1.90 3.72 -9.23
CA PRO A 155 3.00 2.88 -9.71
C PRO A 155 3.01 1.45 -9.16
N ILE A 156 2.51 1.23 -7.93
CA ILE A 156 2.45 -0.09 -7.29
C ILE A 156 1.36 -0.93 -7.97
N PHE A 157 0.19 -0.35 -8.20
CA PHE A 157 -0.88 -1.03 -8.93
C PHE A 157 -0.56 -1.26 -10.41
N GLY A 158 0.21 -0.38 -11.05
CA GLY A 158 0.67 -0.61 -12.43
C GLY A 158 1.56 -1.86 -12.55
N LYS A 159 2.49 -2.07 -11.61
CA LYS A 159 3.37 -3.26 -11.59
C LYS A 159 2.67 -4.57 -11.23
N GLN A 160 1.53 -4.49 -10.54
CA GLN A 160 0.70 -5.65 -10.23
C GLN A 160 0.03 -6.25 -11.47
N LEU A 161 -0.11 -5.45 -12.52
CA LEU A 161 -0.98 -5.74 -13.67
C LEU A 161 -0.21 -5.93 -14.98
N THR A 162 1.12 -5.82 -14.95
CA THR A 162 2.04 -6.07 -16.07
C THR A 162 2.82 -7.35 -15.85
#